data_AF-A0A6L3N6I2-F1
#
_entry.id   AF-A0A6L3N6I2-F1
#
_cell.length_a   1.000
_cell.length_b   1.000
_cell.length_c   1.000
_cell.angle_alpha   90.00
_cell.angle_beta   90.00
_cell.angle_gamma   90.00
#
_symmetry.space_group_name_H-M   'P 1'
#
loop_
_entity.id
_entity.type
_entity.pdbx_description
1 polymer ?
#
loop_
_entity_poly.entity_id
_entity_poly.type
_entity_poly.pdbx_seq_one_letter_code
_entity_poly.pdbx_strand_id
1 'polypeptide(L)'
;ALLVVDNTPQPDARARELCARDGIALLHHGNRGGIAGAYNAGLATLFRDGVDAVALFDQDSSVPAGYFATMRDACSGLAGRAFLAGPRIFDENARSFLPELATNGIALRRLRVDPDARLQRCAFLISSGCVVSRAAFDVLGRFDETLFIDHVDTEYSFRALTRNVPLYVVPSLVLPHRIGTKQRHAFGPFEMTSMNHSWQRRYYSARNAVQLGMQYGLRFPVAIVPNLLTVWQVVQIALVERDKRDKLAGILFGIADGLFGRLGPLERTRPRLAARAQRVQQG
;
A
#
# COMPACT_ATOMS: atom_id res chain seq x y z
N ALA A 1 -14.69 9.53 14.87
CA ALA A 1 -14.05 8.43 15.60
C ALA A 1 -12.61 8.28 15.11
N LEU A 2 -11.67 7.95 16.00
CA LEU A 2 -10.28 7.62 15.67
C LEU A 2 -9.96 6.27 16.32
N LEU A 3 -9.36 5.36 15.56
CA LEU A 3 -8.94 4.04 16.01
C LEU A 3 -7.50 3.83 15.57
N VAL A 4 -6.63 3.49 16.52
CA VAL A 4 -5.26 3.04 16.25
C VAL A 4 -5.27 1.51 16.18
N VAL A 5 -4.70 0.95 15.13
CA VAL A 5 -4.49 -0.49 15.00
C VAL A 5 -3.01 -0.78 15.18
N ASP A 6 -2.64 -1.34 16.33
CA ASP A 6 -1.28 -1.81 16.57
C ASP A 6 -1.09 -3.16 15.87
N ASN A 7 -0.38 -3.12 14.73
CA ASN A 7 -0.12 -4.30 13.92
C ASN A 7 1.20 -5.02 14.27
N THR A 8 1.86 -4.64 15.36
CA THR A 8 3.08 -5.35 15.79
C THR A 8 2.76 -6.77 16.26
N PRO A 9 3.67 -7.75 16.11
CA PRO A 9 3.42 -9.14 16.53
C PRO A 9 3.06 -9.28 18.02
N GLN A 10 3.65 -8.43 18.88
CA GLN A 10 3.39 -8.36 20.31
C GLN A 10 2.93 -6.95 20.67
N PRO A 11 1.99 -6.76 21.61
CA PRO A 11 1.43 -5.43 21.90
C PRO A 11 2.50 -4.37 22.18
N ASP A 12 2.40 -3.22 21.53
CA ASP A 12 3.27 -2.06 21.75
C ASP A 12 2.83 -1.29 23.00
N ALA A 13 3.67 -1.35 24.03
CA ALA A 13 3.42 -0.68 25.31
C ALA A 13 3.33 0.86 25.17
N ARG A 14 4.13 1.45 24.27
CA ARG A 14 4.13 2.90 24.02
C ARG A 14 2.86 3.33 23.31
N ALA A 15 2.43 2.57 22.31
CA ALA A 15 1.15 2.84 21.63
C ALA A 15 -0.02 2.79 22.63
N ARG A 16 -0.03 1.78 23.51
CA ARG A 16 -1.02 1.64 24.59
C ARG A 16 -1.04 2.82 25.54
N GLU A 17 0.13 3.26 26.02
CA GLU A 17 0.23 4.40 26.94
C GLU A 17 -0.26 5.71 26.30
N LEU A 18 0.20 6.02 25.09
CA LEU A 18 -0.19 7.24 24.37
C LEU A 18 -1.68 7.27 24.06
N CYS A 19 -2.24 6.16 23.55
CA CYS A 19 -3.66 6.08 23.25
C CYS A 19 -4.51 6.20 24.51
N ALA A 20 -4.11 5.57 25.62
CA ALA A 20 -4.81 5.67 26.89
C ALA A 20 -4.80 7.10 27.45
N ARG A 21 -3.65 7.79 27.38
CA ARG A 21 -3.52 9.17 27.82
C ARG A 21 -4.44 10.12 27.04
N ASP A 22 -4.55 9.93 25.74
CA ASP A 22 -5.28 10.83 24.85
C ASP A 22 -6.73 10.36 24.59
N GLY A 23 -7.18 9.29 25.27
CA GLY A 23 -8.54 8.74 25.15
C GLY A 23 -8.85 8.12 23.77
N ILE A 24 -7.82 7.68 23.05
CA ILE A 24 -7.92 7.12 21.69
C ILE A 24 -8.14 5.60 21.78
N ALA A 25 -9.07 5.07 20.99
CA ALA A 25 -9.29 3.63 20.91
C ALA A 25 -8.07 2.93 20.28
N LEU A 26 -7.66 1.81 20.89
CA LEU A 26 -6.53 1.00 20.42
C LEU A 26 -6.97 -0.45 20.23
N LEU A 27 -6.64 -1.03 19.07
CA LEU A 27 -6.82 -2.43 18.75
C LEU A 27 -5.46 -3.08 18.46
N HIS A 28 -5.05 -4.04 19.27
CA HIS A 28 -3.90 -4.89 18.94
C HIS A 28 -4.32 -5.98 17.95
N HIS A 29 -3.66 -6.02 16.79
CA HIS A 29 -4.00 -6.92 15.70
C HIS A 29 -3.04 -8.12 15.59
N GLY A 30 -1.76 -7.94 15.94
CA GLY A 30 -0.78 -9.05 16.00
C GLY A 30 -0.19 -9.46 14.65
N ASN A 31 -0.15 -8.59 13.64
CA ASN A 31 0.37 -8.87 12.30
C ASN A 31 -0.33 -10.04 11.55
N ARG A 32 -1.57 -10.39 11.93
CA ARG A 32 -2.33 -11.51 11.36
C ARG A 32 -2.88 -11.16 9.97
N GLY A 33 -2.34 -11.75 8.90
CA GLY A 33 -2.71 -11.30 7.54
C GLY A 33 -2.03 -9.99 7.14
N GLY A 34 -0.97 -9.60 7.87
CA GLY A 34 -0.12 -8.47 7.55
C GLY A 34 -0.84 -7.12 7.60
N ILE A 35 -0.47 -6.19 6.71
CA ILE A 35 -1.05 -4.84 6.68
C ILE A 35 -2.51 -4.84 6.24
N ALA A 36 -2.86 -5.71 5.28
CA ALA A 36 -4.25 -5.88 4.83
C ALA A 36 -5.17 -6.32 5.98
N GLY A 37 -4.70 -7.22 6.85
CA GLY A 37 -5.46 -7.63 8.04
C GLY A 37 -5.70 -6.46 9.00
N ALA A 38 -4.69 -5.62 9.23
CA ALA A 38 -4.84 -4.44 10.10
C ALA A 38 -5.86 -3.44 9.54
N TYR A 39 -5.80 -3.14 8.23
CA TYR A 39 -6.80 -2.30 7.57
C TYR A 39 -8.20 -2.90 7.68
N ASN A 40 -8.35 -4.20 7.42
CA ASN A 40 -9.63 -4.89 7.56
C ASN A 40 -10.19 -4.81 8.98
N ALA A 41 -9.35 -5.01 10.00
CA ALA A 41 -9.76 -4.94 11.39
C ALA A 41 -10.21 -3.53 11.80
N GLY A 42 -9.47 -2.50 11.36
CA GLY A 42 -9.82 -1.09 11.60
C GLY A 42 -11.13 -0.70 10.91
N LEU A 43 -11.26 -1.00 9.62
CA LEU A 43 -12.46 -0.73 8.83
C LEU A 43 -13.69 -1.44 9.38
N ALA A 44 -13.58 -2.74 9.66
CA ALA A 44 -14.69 -3.52 10.20
C ALA A 44 -15.17 -3.01 11.56
N THR A 45 -14.26 -2.48 12.39
CA THR A 45 -14.60 -1.89 13.68
C THR A 45 -15.37 -0.58 13.49
N LEU A 46 -14.81 0.37 12.72
CA LEU A 46 -15.43 1.68 12.53
C LEU A 46 -16.75 1.60 11.75
N PHE A 47 -16.87 0.72 10.75
CA PHE A 47 -18.13 0.51 10.04
C PHE A 47 -19.19 -0.18 10.92
N ARG A 48 -18.80 -1.04 11.86
CA ARG A 48 -19.76 -1.57 12.83
C ARG A 48 -20.35 -0.46 13.72
N ASP A 49 -19.54 0.54 14.03
CA ASP A 49 -19.92 1.69 14.87
C ASP A 49 -20.68 2.79 14.10
N GLY A 50 -21.18 2.49 12.89
CA GLY A 50 -22.02 3.42 12.14
C GLY A 50 -21.25 4.46 11.31
N VAL A 51 -19.92 4.38 11.19
CA VAL A 51 -19.16 5.31 10.33
C VAL A 51 -19.43 5.02 8.85
N ASP A 52 -19.60 6.04 8.02
CA ASP A 52 -19.91 5.89 6.58
C ASP A 52 -18.69 5.89 5.67
N ALA A 53 -17.58 6.46 6.13
CA ALA A 53 -16.32 6.51 5.40
C ALA A 53 -15.14 6.64 6.37
N VAL A 54 -14.06 5.93 6.08
CA VAL A 54 -12.88 5.85 6.95
C VAL A 54 -11.65 6.24 6.15
N ALA A 55 -10.88 7.20 6.66
CA ALA A 55 -9.54 7.49 6.16
C ALA A 55 -8.52 6.53 6.80
N LEU A 56 -7.72 5.87 5.97
CA LEU A 56 -6.58 5.07 6.39
C LEU A 56 -5.32 5.96 6.45
N PHE A 57 -4.45 5.71 7.42
CA PHE A 57 -3.16 6.39 7.58
C PHE A 57 -2.11 5.40 8.05
N ASP A 58 -0.87 5.66 7.66
CA ASP A 58 0.29 4.92 8.14
C ASP A 58 0.97 5.72 9.27
N GLN A 59 1.82 5.07 10.06
CA GLN A 59 2.49 5.72 11.21
C GLN A 59 3.46 6.86 10.81
N ASP A 60 3.81 6.97 9.54
CA ASP A 60 4.70 7.95 8.94
C ASP A 60 3.95 8.92 7.99
N SER A 61 2.63 9.03 8.14
CA SER A 61 1.81 10.08 7.53
C SER A 61 1.78 11.34 8.41
N SER A 62 2.04 12.50 7.81
CA SER A 62 1.87 13.80 8.48
C SER A 62 0.57 14.46 8.03
N VAL A 63 -0.51 14.32 8.81
CA VAL A 63 -1.85 14.77 8.41
C VAL A 63 -2.00 16.30 8.55
N PRO A 64 -2.26 17.05 7.46
CA PRO A 64 -2.50 18.49 7.54
C PRO A 64 -3.77 18.81 8.34
N ALA A 65 -3.77 19.92 9.07
CA ALA A 65 -4.93 20.34 9.89
C ALA A 65 -6.25 20.42 9.09
N GLY A 66 -6.19 20.85 7.82
CA GLY A 66 -7.36 20.95 6.94
C GLY A 66 -7.82 19.63 6.31
N TYR A 67 -7.08 18.52 6.49
CA TYR A 67 -7.31 17.27 5.76
C TYR A 67 -8.76 16.79 5.81
N PHE A 68 -9.33 16.64 7.01
CA PHE A 68 -10.68 16.10 7.17
C PHE A 68 -11.76 17.09 6.71
N ALA A 69 -11.51 18.39 6.79
CA ALA A 69 -12.44 19.41 6.28
C ALA A 69 -12.48 19.36 4.75
N THR A 70 -11.31 19.44 4.10
CA THR A 70 -11.17 19.38 2.63
C THR A 70 -11.68 18.06 2.07
N MET A 71 -11.35 16.92 2.69
CA MET A 71 -11.77 15.61 2.21
C MET A 71 -13.30 15.42 2.33
N ARG A 72 -13.92 15.87 3.44
CA ARG A 72 -15.38 15.84 3.59
C ARG A 72 -16.07 16.75 2.59
N ASP A 73 -15.55 17.95 2.37
CA ASP A 73 -16.08 18.82 1.32
C ASP A 73 -15.97 18.13 -0.04
N ALA A 74 -14.78 17.70 -0.45
CA ALA A 74 -14.56 17.05 -1.73
C ALA A 74 -15.51 15.87 -1.98
N CYS A 75 -15.82 15.08 -0.94
CA CYS A 75 -16.68 13.90 -1.02
C CYS A 75 -18.17 14.15 -0.71
N SER A 76 -18.60 15.38 -0.44
CA SER A 76 -19.98 15.65 0.02
C SER A 76 -21.06 15.17 -0.96
N GLY A 77 -20.80 15.26 -2.27
CA GLY A 77 -21.69 14.75 -3.33
C GLY A 77 -21.65 13.23 -3.55
N LEU A 78 -20.85 12.51 -2.77
CA LEU A 78 -20.68 11.05 -2.87
C LEU A 78 -21.30 10.29 -1.70
N ALA A 79 -22.05 10.96 -0.82
CA ALA A 79 -22.72 10.34 0.31
C ALA A 79 -23.56 9.12 -0.12
N GLY A 80 -23.40 8.01 0.61
CA GLY A 80 -24.07 6.74 0.32
C GLY A 80 -23.59 5.99 -0.94
N ARG A 81 -22.64 6.54 -1.71
CA ARG A 81 -22.09 5.88 -2.90
C ARG A 81 -20.81 5.13 -2.58
N ALA A 82 -20.53 4.09 -3.36
CA ALA A 82 -19.23 3.44 -3.33
C ALA A 82 -18.18 4.35 -3.99
N PHE A 83 -17.12 4.68 -3.27
CA PHE A 83 -15.93 5.39 -3.76
C PHE A 83 -14.70 5.15 -2.88
N LEU A 84 -13.54 5.36 -3.48
CA LEU A 84 -12.25 5.61 -2.83
C LEU A 84 -11.79 7.04 -3.17
N ALA A 85 -11.24 7.78 -2.21
CA ALA A 85 -10.73 9.12 -2.43
C ALA A 85 -9.45 9.38 -1.64
N GLY A 86 -8.39 9.90 -2.25
CA GLY A 86 -7.13 10.17 -1.56
C GLY A 86 -6.52 11.53 -1.92
N PRO A 87 -5.61 12.05 -1.09
CA PRO A 87 -4.83 13.24 -1.38
C PRO A 87 -3.76 12.95 -2.42
N ARG A 88 -3.14 14.02 -2.91
CA ARG A 88 -1.83 13.91 -3.58
C ARG A 88 -0.76 13.62 -2.55
N ILE A 89 0.11 12.66 -2.86
CA ILE A 89 1.18 12.26 -1.93
C ILE A 89 2.47 12.98 -2.31
N PHE A 90 3.02 13.73 -1.37
CA PHE A 90 4.35 14.33 -1.50
C PHE A 90 5.36 13.49 -0.72
N ASP A 91 6.27 12.84 -1.44
CA ASP A 91 7.32 12.04 -0.83
C ASP A 91 8.45 12.95 -0.34
N GLU A 92 8.58 13.09 0.98
CA GLU A 92 9.60 13.94 1.60
C GLU A 92 11.02 13.48 1.27
N ASN A 93 11.24 12.18 1.10
CA ASN A 93 12.55 11.61 0.83
C ASN A 93 13.00 11.90 -0.61
N ALA A 94 12.06 11.84 -1.56
CA ALA A 94 12.34 12.12 -2.97
C ALA A 94 12.17 13.61 -3.33
N ARG A 95 11.55 14.39 -2.45
CA ARG A 95 11.13 15.79 -2.69
C ARG A 95 10.31 15.94 -3.97
N SER A 96 9.41 14.98 -4.21
CA SER A 96 8.57 14.95 -5.40
C SER A 96 7.21 14.31 -5.11
N PHE A 97 6.22 14.65 -5.94
CA PHE A 97 4.92 14.00 -5.87
C PHE A 97 4.99 12.59 -6.44
N LEU A 98 4.29 11.66 -5.79
CA LEU A 98 3.94 10.41 -6.46
C LEU A 98 3.16 10.72 -7.75
N PRO A 99 3.41 9.97 -8.84
CA PRO A 99 2.67 10.17 -10.07
C PRO A 99 1.22 9.75 -9.88
N GLU A 100 0.30 10.68 -10.09
CA GLU A 100 -1.11 10.34 -10.25
C GLU A 100 -1.30 9.60 -11.57
N LEU A 101 -2.01 8.48 -11.53
CA LEU A 101 -2.18 7.59 -12.68
C LEU A 101 -3.63 7.57 -13.14
N ALA A 102 -3.82 7.50 -14.45
CA ALA A 102 -5.10 7.20 -15.08
C ALA A 102 -4.93 6.00 -16.01
N THR A 103 -6.01 5.25 -16.21
CA THR A 103 -6.01 4.09 -17.11
C THR A 103 -7.29 4.02 -17.92
N ASN A 104 -7.17 3.54 -19.16
CA ASN A 104 -8.30 3.07 -19.98
C ASN A 104 -8.40 1.54 -19.97
N GLY A 105 -7.63 0.88 -19.09
CA GLY A 105 -7.50 -0.55 -18.96
C GLY A 105 -6.34 -1.17 -19.75
N ILE A 106 -5.94 -0.58 -20.87
CA ILE A 106 -4.85 -1.07 -21.73
C ILE A 106 -3.51 -0.42 -21.36
N ALA A 107 -3.52 0.88 -21.12
CA ALA A 107 -2.32 1.64 -20.80
C ALA A 107 -2.47 2.43 -19.50
N LEU A 108 -1.34 2.62 -18.81
CA LEU A 108 -1.21 3.62 -17.75
C LEU A 108 -0.69 4.91 -18.37
N ARG A 109 -1.32 6.02 -18.00
CA ARG A 109 -0.81 7.35 -18.31
C ARG A 109 -0.73 8.16 -17.04
N ARG A 110 0.18 9.14 -17.03
CA ARG A 110 0.20 10.14 -15.97
C ARG A 110 -1.05 11.01 -16.07
N LEU A 111 -1.79 11.15 -14.98
CA LEU A 111 -2.90 12.07 -14.87
C LEU A 111 -2.34 13.50 -14.76
N ARG A 112 -2.85 14.41 -15.59
CA ARG A 112 -2.61 15.84 -15.40
C ARG A 112 -3.54 16.31 -14.29
N VAL A 113 -2.94 16.63 -13.15
CA VAL A 113 -3.67 17.15 -11.99
C VAL A 113 -4.10 18.58 -12.29
N ASP A 114 -5.40 18.82 -12.15
CA ASP A 114 -6.02 20.14 -12.22
C ASP A 114 -6.25 20.63 -10.78
N PRO A 115 -5.51 21.65 -10.32
CA PRO A 115 -5.61 22.13 -8.94
C PRO A 115 -7.00 22.70 -8.60
N ASP A 116 -7.77 23.13 -9.61
CA ASP A 116 -9.09 23.74 -9.43
C ASP A 116 -10.21 22.69 -9.42
N ALA A 117 -9.91 21.45 -9.82
CA ALA A 117 -10.87 20.37 -9.79
C ALA A 117 -11.11 19.89 -8.34
N ARG A 118 -12.39 19.76 -7.95
CA ARG A 118 -12.77 19.23 -6.63
C ARG A 118 -12.37 17.77 -6.43
N LEU A 119 -12.59 16.96 -7.47
CA LEU A 119 -12.24 15.54 -7.54
C LEU A 119 -11.82 15.21 -8.97
N GLN A 120 -10.79 14.39 -9.13
CA GLN A 120 -10.40 13.86 -10.44
C GLN A 120 -10.31 12.34 -10.39
N ARG A 121 -10.82 11.66 -11.43
CA ARG A 121 -10.72 10.20 -11.53
C ARG A 121 -9.26 9.77 -11.70
N CYS A 122 -8.82 8.83 -10.88
CA CYS A 122 -7.52 8.19 -10.99
C CYS A 122 -7.69 6.66 -11.11
N ALA A 123 -6.57 5.97 -11.32
CA ALA A 123 -6.51 4.51 -11.47
C ALA A 123 -5.91 3.81 -10.25
N PHE A 124 -5.31 4.56 -9.33
CA PHE A 124 -4.55 4.04 -8.21
C PHE A 124 -4.51 5.06 -7.08
N LEU A 125 -4.66 4.58 -5.85
CA LEU A 125 -4.46 5.33 -4.62
C LEU A 125 -3.64 4.44 -3.67
N ILE A 126 -2.75 5.05 -2.88
CA ILE A 126 -2.12 4.36 -1.75
C ILE A 126 -3.00 4.50 -0.51
N SER A 127 -2.91 3.57 0.44
CA SER A 127 -3.75 3.59 1.65
C SER A 127 -3.51 4.82 2.53
N SER A 128 -2.30 5.39 2.54
CA SER A 128 -1.95 6.59 3.29
C SER A 128 -2.77 7.82 2.86
N GLY A 129 -3.73 8.22 3.68
CA GLY A 129 -4.72 9.26 3.38
C GLY A 129 -5.85 8.82 2.45
N CYS A 130 -6.03 7.53 2.18
CA CYS A 130 -7.15 7.09 1.36
C CYS A 130 -8.41 6.92 2.21
N VAL A 131 -9.49 7.56 1.79
CA VAL A 131 -10.83 7.34 2.30
C VAL A 131 -11.47 6.17 1.57
N VAL A 132 -11.91 5.19 2.34
CA VAL A 132 -12.74 4.07 1.91
C VAL A 132 -14.16 4.31 2.42
N SER A 133 -15.12 4.48 1.51
CA SER A 133 -16.54 4.50 1.89
C SER A 133 -17.03 3.11 2.31
N ARG A 134 -18.01 3.05 3.21
CA ARG A 134 -18.69 1.81 3.59
C ARG A 134 -19.23 1.08 2.36
N ALA A 135 -19.94 1.81 1.48
CA ALA A 135 -20.47 1.24 0.25
C ALA A 135 -19.37 0.67 -0.67
N ALA A 136 -18.18 1.28 -0.72
CA ALA A 136 -17.05 0.67 -1.42
C ALA A 136 -16.58 -0.60 -0.73
N PHE A 137 -16.46 -0.61 0.59
CA PHE A 137 -16.06 -1.81 1.32
C PHE A 137 -17.07 -2.96 1.16
N ASP A 138 -18.37 -2.67 1.11
CA ASP A 138 -19.42 -3.68 0.86
C ASP A 138 -19.32 -4.25 -0.56
N VAL A 139 -19.05 -3.40 -1.56
CA VAL A 139 -18.93 -3.81 -2.97
C VAL A 139 -17.60 -4.52 -3.25
N LEU A 140 -16.49 -4.06 -2.65
CA LEU A 140 -15.13 -4.56 -2.89
C LEU A 140 -14.74 -5.71 -1.97
N GLY A 141 -15.38 -5.81 -0.81
CA GLY A 141 -15.02 -6.72 0.26
C GLY A 141 -13.71 -6.32 0.95
N ARG A 142 -13.23 -7.22 1.80
CA ARG A 142 -11.97 -7.06 2.56
C ARG A 142 -10.75 -6.97 1.65
N PHE A 143 -9.74 -6.21 2.08
CA PHE A 143 -8.39 -6.27 1.51
C PHE A 143 -7.87 -7.71 1.56
N ASP A 144 -7.12 -8.13 0.52
CA ASP A 144 -6.59 -9.49 0.44
C ASP A 144 -5.45 -9.71 1.44
N GLU A 145 -5.77 -10.37 2.55
CA GLU A 145 -4.82 -10.72 3.62
C GLU A 145 -3.75 -11.71 3.19
N THR A 146 -3.98 -12.45 2.10
CA THR A 146 -2.99 -13.40 1.57
C THR A 146 -1.78 -12.67 0.94
N LEU A 147 -1.95 -11.41 0.53
CA LEU A 147 -0.84 -10.58 0.08
C LEU A 147 0.14 -10.26 1.20
N PHE A 148 -0.33 -10.20 2.44
CA PHE A 148 0.42 -9.88 3.66
C PHE A 148 1.01 -8.46 3.67
N ILE A 149 1.87 -8.10 2.72
CA ILE A 149 2.49 -6.77 2.56
C ILE A 149 2.83 -6.51 1.09
N ASP A 150 2.96 -5.24 0.71
CA ASP A 150 3.21 -4.75 -0.65
C ASP A 150 2.08 -5.14 -1.63
N HIS A 151 1.77 -4.25 -2.57
CA HIS A 151 0.71 -4.42 -3.58
C HIS A 151 -0.73 -4.58 -3.05
N VAL A 152 -0.96 -4.46 -1.75
CA VAL A 152 -2.31 -4.43 -1.13
C VAL A 152 -3.16 -3.32 -1.74
N ASP A 153 -2.60 -2.11 -1.85
CA ASP A 153 -3.26 -0.96 -2.48
C ASP A 153 -3.49 -1.17 -3.99
N THR A 154 -2.53 -1.83 -4.65
CA THR A 154 -2.60 -2.09 -6.09
C THR A 154 -3.71 -3.08 -6.41
N GLU A 155 -3.80 -4.15 -5.61
CA GLU A 155 -4.87 -5.12 -5.69
C GLU A 155 -6.24 -4.46 -5.47
N TYR A 156 -6.37 -3.67 -4.41
CA TYR A 156 -7.64 -3.03 -4.08
C TYR A 156 -8.07 -2.02 -5.14
N SER A 157 -7.11 -1.29 -5.72
CA SER A 157 -7.36 -0.38 -6.85
C SER A 157 -7.78 -1.13 -8.11
N PHE A 158 -7.12 -2.23 -8.47
CA PHE A 158 -7.55 -3.06 -9.59
C PHE A 158 -8.95 -3.63 -9.33
N ARG A 159 -9.20 -4.13 -8.13
CA ARG A 159 -10.52 -4.63 -7.74
C ARG A 159 -11.59 -3.55 -7.88
N ALA A 160 -11.32 -2.32 -7.44
CA ALA A 160 -12.20 -1.18 -7.63
C ALA A 160 -12.50 -0.91 -9.11
N LEU A 161 -11.49 -0.88 -9.97
CA LEU A 161 -11.66 -0.76 -11.41
C LEU A 161 -12.50 -1.92 -11.99
N THR A 162 -12.29 -3.15 -11.52
CA THR A 162 -13.02 -4.33 -12.02
C THR A 162 -14.51 -4.30 -11.65
N ARG A 163 -14.85 -3.71 -10.50
CA ARG A 163 -16.22 -3.59 -9.97
C ARG A 163 -16.83 -2.22 -10.21
N ASN A 164 -16.22 -1.40 -11.06
CA ASN A 164 -16.65 -0.04 -11.41
C ASN A 164 -16.81 0.89 -10.19
N VAL A 165 -16.05 0.66 -9.11
CA VAL A 165 -15.98 1.58 -7.97
C VAL A 165 -15.01 2.71 -8.31
N PRO A 166 -15.43 3.97 -8.21
CA PRO A 166 -14.57 5.14 -8.42
C PRO A 166 -13.34 5.18 -7.51
N LEU A 167 -12.21 5.56 -8.10
CA LEU A 167 -11.10 6.14 -7.36
C LEU A 167 -10.97 7.61 -7.74
N TYR A 168 -10.78 8.47 -6.74
CA TYR A 168 -10.59 9.89 -6.92
C TYR A 168 -9.33 10.39 -6.22
N VAL A 169 -8.58 11.25 -6.89
CA VAL A 169 -7.61 12.13 -6.23
C VAL A 169 -8.31 13.45 -5.88
N VAL A 170 -7.99 14.01 -4.71
CA VAL A 170 -8.38 15.36 -4.28
C VAL A 170 -7.19 16.31 -4.56
N PRO A 171 -7.21 17.07 -5.67
CA PRO A 171 -6.05 17.82 -6.15
C PRO A 171 -5.51 18.88 -5.19
N SER A 172 -6.42 19.51 -4.44
CA SER A 172 -6.13 20.58 -3.47
C SER A 172 -5.50 20.08 -2.17
N LEU A 173 -5.51 18.77 -1.93
CA LEU A 173 -5.02 18.17 -0.70
C LEU A 173 -3.69 17.48 -0.94
N VAL A 174 -2.66 17.89 -0.18
CA VAL A 174 -1.32 17.31 -0.23
C VAL A 174 -1.00 16.68 1.11
N LEU A 175 -0.63 15.39 1.10
CA LEU A 175 -0.18 14.66 2.28
C LEU A 175 1.33 14.41 2.18
N PRO A 176 2.14 15.03 3.07
CA PRO A 176 3.54 14.67 3.24
C PRO A 176 3.65 13.25 3.79
N HIS A 177 4.51 12.44 3.18
CA HIS A 177 4.72 11.05 3.56
C HIS A 177 6.16 10.62 3.28
N ARG A 178 6.72 9.74 4.11
CA ARG A 178 8.11 9.31 4.02
C ARG A 178 8.22 7.91 3.44
N ILE A 179 8.36 7.80 2.12
CA ILE A 179 8.35 6.49 1.47
C ILE A 179 9.73 5.83 1.57
N GLY A 180 9.83 4.87 2.50
CA GLY A 180 11.01 4.02 2.69
C GLY A 180 12.29 4.81 3.02
N THR A 181 13.44 4.17 2.82
CA THR A 181 14.76 4.79 3.02
C THR A 181 15.52 4.81 1.70
N LYS A 182 15.24 5.81 0.87
CA LYS A 182 15.86 5.97 -0.45
C LYS A 182 17.35 6.25 -0.32
N GLN A 183 18.16 5.43 -0.98
CA GLN A 183 19.60 5.60 -1.13
C GLN A 183 19.90 6.00 -2.57
N ARG A 184 20.57 7.14 -2.75
CA ARG A 184 20.99 7.65 -4.06
C ARG A 184 22.42 7.19 -4.36
N HIS A 185 22.63 6.71 -5.57
CA HIS A 185 23.91 6.21 -6.05
C HIS A 185 24.27 6.94 -7.34
N ALA A 186 25.43 7.62 -7.34
CA ALA A 186 25.92 8.34 -8.50
C ALA A 186 26.91 7.49 -9.30
N PHE A 187 26.71 7.43 -10.61
CA PHE A 187 27.56 6.77 -11.59
C PHE A 187 27.95 7.76 -12.68
N GLY A 188 28.88 8.67 -12.36
CA GLY A 188 29.20 9.78 -13.26
C GLY A 188 27.98 10.68 -13.49
N PRO A 189 27.51 10.90 -14.73
CA PRO A 189 26.32 11.72 -15.01
C PRO A 189 24.99 11.01 -14.70
N PHE A 190 25.01 9.73 -14.37
CA PHE A 190 23.80 8.96 -14.07
C PHE A 190 23.55 8.88 -12.57
N GLU A 191 22.30 9.07 -12.14
CA GLU A 191 21.88 8.84 -10.77
C GLU A 191 20.87 7.69 -10.72
N MET A 192 21.07 6.76 -9.78
CA MET A 192 20.13 5.67 -9.52
C MET A 192 19.71 5.67 -8.06
N THR A 193 18.41 5.57 -7.80
CA THR A 193 17.86 5.51 -6.44
C THR A 193 17.38 4.11 -6.12
N SER A 194 17.86 3.52 -5.01
CA SER A 194 17.43 2.21 -4.50
C SER A 194 16.75 2.35 -3.13
N MET A 195 15.87 1.42 -2.75
CA MET A 195 15.24 1.41 -1.43
C MET A 195 15.90 0.44 -0.44
N ASN A 196 16.83 -0.41 -0.92
CA ASN A 196 17.58 -1.38 -0.12
C ASN A 196 16.72 -2.22 0.85
N HIS A 197 15.49 -2.55 0.44
CA HIS A 197 14.56 -3.34 1.23
C HIS A 197 15.12 -4.74 1.52
N SER A 198 14.70 -5.34 2.64
CA SER A 198 15.10 -6.68 3.02
C SER A 198 14.68 -7.72 1.98
N TRP A 199 15.37 -8.86 1.96
CA TRP A 199 15.05 -9.94 1.01
C TRP A 199 13.62 -10.46 1.20
N GLN A 200 13.09 -10.46 2.43
CA GLN A 200 11.71 -10.86 2.72
C GLN A 200 10.71 -9.93 2.02
N ARG A 201 10.96 -8.61 2.05
CA ARG A 201 10.13 -7.64 1.36
C ARG A 201 10.23 -7.79 -0.16
N ARG A 202 11.43 -8.07 -0.70
CA ARG A 202 11.61 -8.39 -2.12
C ARG A 202 10.87 -9.67 -2.55
N TYR A 203 10.83 -10.69 -1.69
CA TYR A 203 10.04 -11.90 -1.89
C TYR A 203 8.54 -11.58 -2.01
N TYR A 204 7.96 -10.83 -1.05
CA TYR A 204 6.54 -10.49 -1.08
C TYR A 204 6.17 -9.61 -2.27
N SER A 205 6.97 -8.58 -2.56
CA SER A 205 6.73 -7.70 -3.71
C SER A 205 6.73 -8.48 -5.02
N ALA A 206 7.73 -9.34 -5.26
CA ALA A 206 7.80 -10.15 -6.49
C ALA A 206 6.65 -11.16 -6.58
N ARG A 207 6.33 -11.85 -5.49
CA ARG A 207 5.22 -12.82 -5.43
C ARG A 207 3.88 -12.16 -5.74
N ASN A 208 3.59 -11.06 -5.06
CA ASN A 208 2.32 -10.36 -5.19
C ASN A 208 2.19 -9.69 -6.56
N ALA A 209 3.29 -9.20 -7.15
CA ALA A 209 3.30 -8.69 -8.52
C ALA A 209 2.89 -9.77 -9.54
N VAL A 210 3.43 -11.00 -9.41
CA VAL A 210 3.05 -12.12 -10.27
C VAL A 210 1.57 -12.48 -10.10
N GLN A 211 1.12 -12.59 -8.85
CA GLN A 211 -0.29 -12.86 -8.53
C GLN A 211 -1.23 -11.83 -9.17
N LEU A 212 -0.90 -10.54 -9.08
CA LEU A 212 -1.69 -9.48 -9.72
C LEU A 212 -1.72 -9.59 -11.25
N GLY A 213 -0.57 -9.90 -11.86
CA GLY A 213 -0.48 -10.12 -13.29
C GLY A 213 -1.38 -11.28 -13.75
N MET A 214 -1.39 -12.39 -12.99
CA MET A 214 -2.24 -13.55 -13.28
C MET A 214 -3.73 -13.25 -13.05
N GLN A 215 -4.07 -12.56 -11.97
CA GLN A 215 -5.45 -12.30 -11.58
C GLN A 215 -6.13 -11.23 -12.44
N TYR A 216 -5.40 -10.19 -12.83
CA TYR A 216 -5.98 -9.02 -13.50
C TYR A 216 -5.47 -8.82 -14.94
N GLY A 217 -4.36 -9.45 -15.35
CA GLY A 217 -3.68 -9.18 -16.63
C GLY A 217 -4.53 -9.38 -17.87
N LEU A 218 -5.44 -10.37 -17.88
CA LEU A 218 -6.35 -10.61 -19.00
C LEU A 218 -7.34 -9.47 -19.22
N ARG A 219 -7.79 -8.82 -18.13
CA ARG A 219 -8.74 -7.71 -18.19
C ARG A 219 -8.05 -6.36 -18.27
N PHE A 220 -6.89 -6.26 -17.64
CA PHE A 220 -6.09 -5.06 -17.50
C PHE A 220 -4.62 -5.40 -17.80
N PRO A 221 -4.17 -5.30 -19.07
CA PRO A 221 -2.76 -5.55 -19.41
C PRO A 221 -1.77 -4.77 -18.52
N VAL A 222 -2.18 -3.59 -18.03
CA VAL A 222 -1.42 -2.78 -17.07
C VAL A 222 -1.11 -3.48 -15.74
N ALA A 223 -1.79 -4.58 -15.38
CA ALA A 223 -1.47 -5.38 -14.21
C ALA A 223 -0.08 -6.04 -14.29
N ILE A 224 0.57 -6.03 -15.46
CA ILE A 224 1.97 -6.44 -15.60
C ILE A 224 2.97 -5.39 -15.07
N VAL A 225 2.58 -4.12 -14.92
CA VAL A 225 3.49 -3.04 -14.53
C VAL A 225 4.24 -3.32 -13.22
N PRO A 226 3.60 -3.82 -12.14
CA PRO A 226 4.31 -4.30 -10.95
C PRO A 226 5.47 -5.27 -11.25
N ASN A 227 5.29 -6.21 -12.19
CA ASN A 227 6.32 -7.16 -12.59
C ASN A 227 7.49 -6.49 -13.33
N LEU A 228 7.19 -5.51 -14.19
CA LEU A 228 8.23 -4.71 -14.85
C LEU A 228 9.05 -3.90 -13.83
N LEU A 229 8.40 -3.37 -12.79
CA LEU A 229 9.09 -2.73 -11.67
C LEU A 229 9.94 -3.74 -10.89
N THR A 230 9.52 -4.98 -10.70
CA THR A 230 10.36 -6.04 -10.11
C THR A 230 11.60 -6.31 -10.95
N VAL A 231 11.50 -6.35 -12.29
CA VAL A 231 12.67 -6.49 -13.18
C VAL A 231 13.64 -5.32 -13.01
N TRP A 232 13.12 -4.10 -12.94
CA TRP A 232 13.95 -2.92 -12.65
C TRP A 232 14.63 -3.02 -11.27
N GLN A 233 13.92 -3.51 -10.25
CA GLN A 233 14.51 -3.74 -8.92
C GLN A 233 15.63 -4.78 -8.95
N VAL A 234 15.56 -5.81 -9.80
CA VAL A 234 16.66 -6.77 -9.99
C VAL A 234 17.91 -6.07 -10.52
N VAL A 235 17.77 -5.15 -11.48
CA VAL A 235 18.88 -4.33 -12.00
C VAL A 235 19.46 -3.48 -10.87
N GLN A 236 18.62 -2.81 -10.07
CA GLN A 236 19.07 -2.01 -8.93
C GLN A 236 19.83 -2.85 -7.90
N ILE A 237 19.32 -4.04 -7.56
CA ILE A 237 19.96 -4.95 -6.61
C ILE A 237 21.33 -5.39 -7.13
N ALA A 238 21.39 -5.83 -8.39
CA ALA A 238 22.63 -6.31 -9.01
C ALA A 238 23.72 -5.24 -9.02
N LEU A 239 23.35 -3.98 -9.25
CA LEU A 239 24.29 -2.86 -9.35
C LEU A 239 24.67 -2.28 -7.98
N VAL A 240 23.71 -1.85 -7.17
CA VAL A 240 23.96 -0.95 -6.03
C VAL A 240 23.63 -1.48 -4.64
N GLU A 241 22.76 -2.49 -4.51
CA GLU A 241 22.30 -2.89 -3.18
C GLU A 241 23.23 -3.90 -2.49
N ARG A 242 23.15 -3.95 -1.16
CA ARG A 242 23.81 -4.99 -0.34
C ARG A 242 22.98 -6.28 -0.32
N ASP A 243 23.58 -7.38 0.14
CA ASP A 243 22.93 -8.69 0.32
C ASP A 243 22.26 -9.22 -0.96
N LYS A 244 22.91 -8.96 -2.10
CA LYS A 244 22.40 -9.21 -3.46
C LYS A 244 21.90 -10.64 -3.62
N ARG A 245 22.68 -11.63 -3.15
CA ARG A 245 22.36 -13.05 -3.27
C ARG A 245 21.05 -13.41 -2.59
N ASP A 246 20.87 -12.99 -1.33
CA ASP A 246 19.65 -13.30 -0.58
C ASP A 246 18.44 -12.57 -1.17
N LYS A 247 18.59 -11.32 -1.63
CA LYS A 247 17.51 -10.56 -2.29
C LYS A 247 17.09 -11.18 -3.62
N LEU A 248 18.04 -11.55 -4.47
CA LEU A 248 17.76 -12.19 -5.75
C LEU A 248 17.11 -13.57 -5.55
N ALA A 249 17.59 -14.35 -4.57
CA ALA A 249 16.95 -15.60 -4.18
C ALA A 249 15.51 -15.35 -3.68
N GLY A 250 15.30 -14.32 -2.85
CA GLY A 250 13.98 -13.89 -2.40
C GLY A 250 13.04 -13.58 -3.57
N ILE A 251 13.50 -12.82 -4.56
CA ILE A 251 12.72 -12.53 -5.78
C ILE A 251 12.38 -13.81 -6.55
N LEU A 252 13.35 -14.69 -6.78
CA LEU A 252 13.12 -15.94 -7.50
C LEU A 252 12.09 -16.83 -6.80
N PHE A 253 12.21 -16.97 -5.49
CA PHE A 253 11.24 -17.70 -4.67
C PHE A 253 9.87 -17.02 -4.66
N GLY A 254 9.82 -15.70 -4.66
CA GLY A 254 8.59 -14.93 -4.76
C GLY A 254 7.89 -15.17 -6.08
N ILE A 255 8.61 -15.09 -7.20
CA ILE A 255 8.08 -15.37 -8.54
C ILE A 255 7.51 -16.78 -8.62
N ALA A 256 8.28 -17.79 -8.16
CA ALA A 256 7.82 -19.18 -8.16
C ALA A 256 6.54 -19.35 -7.33
N ASP A 257 6.50 -18.82 -6.10
CA ASP A 257 5.33 -18.94 -5.24
C ASP A 257 4.12 -18.17 -5.80
N GLY A 258 4.34 -17.04 -6.47
CA GLY A 258 3.29 -16.30 -7.17
C GLY A 258 2.69 -17.11 -8.33
N LEU A 259 3.54 -17.74 -9.16
CA LEU A 259 3.09 -18.59 -10.27
C LEU A 259 2.28 -19.80 -9.79
N PHE A 260 2.62 -20.37 -8.63
CA PHE A 260 1.92 -21.50 -8.02
C PHE A 260 0.79 -21.11 -7.05
N GLY A 261 0.46 -19.82 -6.92
CA GLY A 261 -0.60 -19.34 -6.02
C GLY A 261 -0.34 -19.58 -4.53
N ARG A 262 0.94 -19.70 -4.12
CA ARG A 262 1.35 -19.92 -2.73
C ARG A 262 1.42 -18.58 -1.98
N LEU A 263 0.27 -18.10 -1.54
CA LEU A 263 0.13 -16.81 -0.85
C LEU A 263 0.11 -16.95 0.68
N GLY A 264 0.12 -15.82 1.39
CA GLY A 264 0.14 -15.73 2.85
C GLY A 264 1.51 -15.37 3.45
N PRO A 265 1.69 -15.46 4.78
CA PRO A 265 2.96 -15.17 5.42
C PRO A 265 4.06 -16.19 5.03
N LEU A 266 5.31 -15.74 5.04
CA LEU A 266 6.50 -16.51 4.66
C LEU A 266 6.68 -17.75 5.53
N GLU A 267 6.30 -17.67 6.81
CA GLU A 267 6.29 -18.78 7.77
C GLU A 267 5.41 -19.93 7.27
N ARG A 268 4.33 -19.61 6.55
CA ARG A 268 3.42 -20.59 5.96
C ARG A 268 3.90 -21.09 4.60
N THR A 269 4.33 -20.19 3.72
CA THR A 269 4.70 -20.57 2.34
C THR A 269 6.08 -21.23 2.26
N ARG A 270 7.04 -20.76 3.08
CA ARG A 270 8.44 -21.20 3.09
C ARG A 270 9.03 -21.22 4.52
N PRO A 271 8.58 -22.14 5.40
CA PRO A 271 8.98 -22.18 6.81
C PRO A 271 10.50 -22.27 7.02
N ARG A 272 11.22 -23.01 6.17
CA ARG A 272 12.70 -23.12 6.26
C ARG A 272 13.41 -21.79 6.00
N LEU A 273 12.91 -20.98 5.06
CA LEU A 273 13.48 -19.67 4.78
C LEU A 273 13.11 -18.66 5.88
N ALA A 274 11.88 -18.72 6.39
CA ALA A 274 11.46 -17.89 7.53
C ALA A 274 12.35 -18.14 8.77
N ALA A 275 12.62 -19.40 9.09
CA ALA A 275 13.48 -19.77 10.21
C ALA A 275 14.93 -19.28 10.04
N ARG A 276 15.46 -19.25 8.80
CA ARG A 276 16.79 -18.68 8.51
C ARG A 276 16.81 -17.16 8.72
N ALA A 277 15.72 -16.48 8.35
CA ALA A 277 15.58 -15.03 8.52
C ALA A 277 15.65 -14.59 9.99
N GLN A 278 14.96 -15.33 10.86
CA GLN A 278 14.87 -15.03 12.29
C GLN A 278 16.22 -15.20 13.01
N ARG A 279 17.05 -16.17 12.58
CA ARG A 279 18.39 -16.38 13.17
C ARG A 279 19.38 -15.27 12.83
N VAL A 280 19.27 -14.68 11.65
CA VAL A 280 20.16 -13.58 11.20
C VAL A 280 19.82 -12.26 11.91
N GLN A 281 18.60 -12.10 12.46
CA GLN A 281 18.23 -10.93 13.26
C GLN A 281 18.62 -11.03 14.74
N GLN A 282 19.04 -12.21 15.21
CA GLN A 282 19.39 -12.49 16.61
C GLN A 282 20.89 -12.68 16.87
N GLY A 283 21.73 -12.65 15.83
CA GLY A 283 23.19 -12.73 15.92
C GLY A 283 23.83 -11.50 15.29
#